data_AF-A0A7J8UHB7-F1
#
_entry.id   AF-A0A7J8UHB7-F1
#
_cell.length_a   1.000
_cell.length_b   1.000
_cell.length_c   1.000
_cell.angle_alpha   90.00
_cell.angle_beta   90.00
_cell.angle_gamma   90.00
#
_symmetry.space_group_name_H-M   'P 1'
#
loop_
_entity.id
_entity.type
_entity.pdbx_description
1 polymer ?
#
loop_
_entity_poly.entity_id
_entity_poly.type
_entity_poly.pdbx_seq_one_letter_code
_entity_poly.pdbx_strand_id
1 'polypeptide(L)'
;MKVVDMFGCGLPVCAVSYSCVDELVKVEKNGLLFSSSSELADELLMLFRGFPNECDALKSLKNGALETGSSARWAAEWEEHAKPLISEVI
;
A
#
# COMPACT_ATOMS: atom_id res chain seq x y z
N MET A 1 0.03 -11.86 -0.03
CA MET A 1 -0.51 -11.06 -1.14
C MET A 1 -1.58 -10.04 -0.75
N LYS A 2 -2.16 -10.07 0.47
CA LYS A 2 -3.25 -9.13 0.86
C LYS A 2 -3.02 -7.63 0.55
N VAL A 3 -1.91 -7.04 1.04
CA VAL A 3 -1.65 -5.60 0.86
C VAL A 3 -1.39 -5.22 -0.60
N VAL A 4 -0.71 -6.09 -1.35
CA VAL A 4 -0.45 -5.88 -2.78
C VAL A 4 -1.77 -5.92 -3.58
N ASP A 5 -2.67 -6.83 -3.24
CA ASP A 5 -4.01 -6.92 -3.85
C ASP A 5 -4.83 -5.64 -3.57
N MET A 6 -4.72 -5.09 -2.36
CA MET A 6 -5.38 -3.82 -1.97
C MET A 6 -4.84 -2.64 -2.79
N PHE A 7 -3.52 -2.51 -2.95
CA PHE A 7 -2.92 -1.48 -3.80
C PHE A 7 -3.32 -1.64 -5.28
N GLY A 8 -3.39 -2.86 -5.79
CA GLY A 8 -3.89 -3.13 -7.15
C GLY A 8 -5.32 -2.64 -7.40
N CYS A 9 -6.14 -2.54 -6.35
CA CYS A 9 -7.49 -1.97 -6.39
C CYS A 9 -7.55 -0.50 -5.96
N GLY A 10 -6.42 0.14 -5.68
CA GLY A 10 -6.35 1.53 -5.20
C GLY A 10 -6.79 1.74 -3.76
N LEU A 11 -6.77 0.69 -2.93
CA LEU A 11 -7.17 0.76 -1.54
C LEU A 11 -5.94 1.01 -0.66
N PRO A 12 -5.84 2.16 0.03
CA PRO A 12 -4.76 2.40 0.98
C PRO A 12 -4.91 1.51 2.21
N VAL A 13 -3.81 1.32 2.94
CA VAL A 13 -3.76 0.39 4.09
C VAL A 13 -3.31 1.10 5.37
N CYS A 14 -3.90 0.71 6.50
CA CYS A 14 -3.28 0.86 7.81
C CYS A 14 -2.66 -0.51 8.15
N ALA A 15 -1.33 -0.59 8.23
CA ALA A 15 -0.62 -1.85 8.47
C ALA A 15 0.05 -1.86 9.84
N VAL A 16 0.12 -3.04 10.45
CA VAL A 16 0.89 -3.22 11.69
C VAL A 16 2.36 -2.97 11.40
N SER A 17 3.05 -2.23 12.28
CA SER A 17 4.47 -1.95 12.16
C SER A 17 5.31 -3.20 12.44
N TYR A 18 6.14 -3.60 11.49
CA TYR A 18 7.15 -4.66 11.63
C TYR A 18 8.32 -4.39 10.69
N SER A 19 9.45 -5.07 10.91
CA SER A 19 10.77 -4.67 10.38
C SER A 19 10.91 -4.49 8.86
N CYS A 20 10.03 -5.05 8.04
CA CYS A 20 10.08 -4.91 6.57
C CYS A 20 8.76 -4.42 5.96
N VAL A 21 7.81 -3.96 6.79
CA VAL A 21 6.54 -3.44 6.29
C VAL A 21 6.74 -2.18 5.45
N ASP A 22 7.77 -1.40 5.77
CA ASP A 22 8.15 -0.15 5.14
C ASP A 22 8.71 -0.34 3.72
N GLU A 23 9.17 -1.55 3.36
CA GLU A 23 9.51 -1.90 1.99
C GLU A 23 8.29 -1.74 1.06
N LEU A 24 7.12 -2.18 1.53
CA LEU A 24 5.86 -2.18 0.78
C LEU A 24 4.97 -0.96 1.08
N VAL A 25 4.80 -0.62 2.36
CA VAL A 25 3.94 0.47 2.82
C VAL A 25 4.78 1.72 3.03
N LYS A 26 4.60 2.71 2.17
CA LYS A 26 5.21 4.03 2.27
C LYS A 26 4.25 4.96 3.00
N VAL A 27 4.61 5.30 4.24
CA VAL A 27 3.85 6.18 5.14
C VAL A 27 3.49 7.48 4.41
N GLU A 28 2.24 7.94 4.56
CA GLU A 28 1.66 9.13 3.92
C GLU A 28 1.59 9.10 2.39
N LYS A 29 2.07 8.02 1.75
CA LYS A 29 1.93 7.81 0.30
C LYS A 29 0.84 6.78 -0.02
N ASN A 30 1.01 5.53 0.41
CA ASN A 30 0.07 4.44 0.08
C ASN A 30 -0.58 3.81 1.31
N GLY A 31 -0.14 4.19 2.50
CA GLY A 31 -0.71 3.72 3.75
C GLY A 31 -0.13 4.41 4.97
N LEU A 32 -0.52 3.90 6.13
CA LEU A 32 -0.09 4.33 7.45
C LEU A 32 0.34 3.09 8.25
N LEU A 33 1.21 3.30 9.24
CA LEU A 33 1.68 2.25 10.13
C LEU A 33 1.18 2.49 11.55
N PHE A 34 0.80 1.42 12.24
CA PHE A 34 0.40 1.47 13.64
C PHE A 34 1.03 0.31 14.42
N SER A 35 1.28 0.52 15.70
CA SER A 35 1.85 -0.50 16.62
C SER A 35 0.87 -0.89 17.72
N SER A 36 -0.23 -0.15 17.86
CA SER A 36 -1.24 -0.37 18.91
C SER A 36 -2.66 -0.17 18.38
N SER A 37 -3.64 -0.71 19.11
CA SER A 37 -5.05 -0.48 18.80
C SER A 37 -5.46 0.99 18.96
N SER A 38 -4.78 1.74 19.83
CA SER A 38 -5.02 3.18 20.01
C SER A 38 -4.57 3.95 18.77
N GLU A 39 -3.35 3.69 18.30
CA GLU A 39 -2.83 4.30 17.07
C GLU A 39 -3.75 3.99 15.89
N LEU A 40 -4.16 2.73 15.72
CA LEU A 40 -5.11 2.38 14.65
C LEU A 40 -6.42 3.17 14.75
N ALA A 41 -6.97 3.35 15.95
CA ALA A 41 -8.19 4.13 16.15
C ALA A 41 -7.98 5.60 15.78
N ASP A 42 -6.86 6.19 16.18
CA ASP A 42 -6.49 7.57 15.84
C ASP A 42 -6.32 7.76 14.33
N GLU A 43 -5.66 6.82 13.64
CA GLU A 43 -5.52 6.86 12.18
C GLU A 43 -6.89 6.79 11.49
N LEU A 44 -7.78 5.89 11.92
CA LEU A 44 -9.12 5.77 11.33
C LEU A 44 -9.96 7.02 11.57
N LEU A 45 -9.89 7.61 12.77
CA LEU A 45 -10.58 8.86 13.10
C LEU A 45 -10.08 10.02 12.24
N MET A 46 -8.76 10.12 12.03
CA MET A 46 -8.15 11.13 11.17
C MET A 46 -8.56 10.95 9.70
N LEU A 47 -8.52 9.72 9.19
CA LEU A 47 -8.86 9.42 7.79
C LEU A 47 -10.34 9.63 7.44
N PHE A 48 -11.24 9.30 8.36
CA PHE A 48 -12.69 9.40 8.15
C PHE A 48 -13.29 10.72 8.62
N ARG A 49 -12.47 11.64 9.15
CA ARG A 49 -12.93 12.98 9.50
C ARG A 49 -13.53 13.66 8.27
N GLY A 50 -14.77 14.13 8.39
CA GLY A 50 -15.45 14.84 7.30
C GLY A 50 -15.83 13.97 6.09
N PHE A 51 -15.74 12.64 6.21
CA PHE A 51 -16.16 11.72 5.15
C PHE A 51 -17.64 11.93 4.77
N PRO A 52 -18.01 11.89 3.46
CA PRO A 52 -17.17 11.57 2.30
C PRO A 52 -16.48 12.78 1.64
N ASN A 53 -16.75 14.00 2.10
CA ASN A 53 -16.42 15.21 1.32
C ASN A 53 -15.06 15.82 1.70
N GLU A 54 -14.75 15.89 2.99
CA GLU A 54 -13.59 16.59 3.56
C GLU A 54 -12.50 15.61 4.05
N CYS A 55 -12.25 14.55 3.29
CA CYS A 55 -11.31 13.47 3.64
C CYS A 55 -10.01 13.53 2.81
N ASP A 56 -9.31 14.66 2.83
CA ASP A 56 -8.16 14.88 1.94
C ASP A 56 -6.98 13.93 2.21
N ALA A 57 -6.73 13.57 3.47
CA ALA A 57 -5.74 12.56 3.83
C ALA A 57 -6.07 11.20 3.19
N LEU A 58 -7.33 10.76 3.29
CA LEU A 58 -7.79 9.50 2.69
C LEU A 58 -7.71 9.54 1.16
N LYS A 59 -8.08 10.66 0.52
CA LYS A 59 -7.94 10.84 -0.94
C LYS A 59 -6.48 10.78 -1.38
N SER A 60 -5.59 11.41 -0.65
CA SER A 60 -4.14 11.39 -0.92
C SER A 60 -3.60 9.96 -0.87
N LEU A 61 -3.88 9.22 0.21
CA LEU A 61 -3.45 7.84 0.34
C LEU A 61 -4.03 6.93 -0.74
N LYS A 62 -5.31 7.13 -1.12
CA LYS A 62 -5.94 6.40 -2.22
C LYS A 62 -5.19 6.60 -3.54
N ASN A 63 -4.78 7.83 -3.84
CA ASN A 63 -4.02 8.12 -5.05
C ASN A 63 -2.65 7.43 -5.02
N GLY A 64 -1.91 7.52 -3.92
CA GLY A 64 -0.62 6.83 -3.83
C GLY A 64 -0.72 5.30 -3.79
N ALA A 65 -1.83 4.73 -3.28
CA ALA A 65 -2.13 3.31 -3.41
C ALA A 65 -2.37 2.90 -4.88
N LEU A 66 -3.12 3.70 -5.64
CA LEU A 66 -3.33 3.49 -7.08
C LEU A 66 -2.02 3.57 -7.87
N GLU A 67 -1.17 4.55 -7.57
CA GLU A 67 0.16 4.68 -8.19
C GLU A 67 1.02 3.44 -7.91
N THR A 68 1.05 3.00 -6.63
CA THR A 68 1.81 1.81 -6.21
C THR A 68 1.31 0.54 -6.91
N GLY A 69 -0.01 0.34 -6.98
CA GLY A 69 -0.60 -0.83 -7.64
C GLY A 69 -0.47 -0.82 -9.16
N SER A 70 -0.34 0.37 -9.77
CA SER A 70 -0.19 0.52 -11.22
C SER A 70 1.24 0.29 -11.69
N SER A 71 2.24 0.63 -10.86
CA SER A 71 3.66 0.49 -11.22
C SER A 71 4.18 -0.94 -11.19
N ALA A 72 3.65 -1.78 -10.29
CA ALA A 72 4.21 -3.10 -9.98
C ALA A 72 3.22 -4.24 -10.26
N ARG A 73 2.81 -4.40 -11.52
CA ARG A 73 1.93 -5.51 -11.92
C ARG A 73 2.71 -6.81 -12.03
N TRP A 74 2.14 -7.89 -11.48
CA TRP A 74 2.73 -9.23 -11.48
C TRP A 74 3.42 -9.62 -12.80
N ALA A 75 2.73 -9.45 -13.93
CA ALA A 75 3.27 -9.85 -15.22
C ALA A 75 4.53 -9.05 -15.62
N ALA A 76 4.56 -7.74 -15.33
CA ALA A 76 5.71 -6.88 -15.65
C ALA A 76 6.91 -7.24 -14.75
N GLU A 77 6.67 -7.32 -13.44
CA GLU A 77 7.69 -7.68 -12.44
C GLU A 77 8.27 -9.08 -12.70
N TRP A 78 7.44 -10.03 -13.11
CA TRP A 78 7.87 -11.38 -13.46
C TRP A 78 8.79 -11.38 -14.67
N GLU A 79 8.38 -10.71 -15.74
CA GLU A 79 9.14 -10.62 -17.00
C GLU A 79 10.47 -9.88 -16.79
N GLU A 80 10.49 -8.85 -15.96
CA GLU A 80 11.68 -8.03 -15.70
C GLU A 80 12.68 -8.72 -14.75
N HIS A 81 12.21 -9.34 -13.66
CA HIS A 81 13.11 -9.79 -12.59
C HIS A 81 13.25 -11.31 -12.50
N ALA A 82 12.17 -12.07 -12.63
CA ALA A 82 12.18 -13.52 -12.39
C ALA A 82 12.57 -14.31 -13.65
N LYS A 83 11.98 -13.96 -14.79
CA LYS A 83 12.16 -14.67 -16.06
C LYS A 83 13.63 -14.75 -16.53
N PRO A 84 14.45 -13.68 -16.48
CA PRO A 84 15.83 -13.76 -16.95
C PRO A 84 16.65 -14.79 -16.15
N LEU A 85 16.49 -14.80 -14.83
CA LEU A 85 17.19 -15.72 -13.93
C LEU A 85 16.85 -17.19 -14.18
N ILE A 86 15.59 -17.47 -14.54
CA ILE A 86 15.15 -18.83 -14.88
C ILE A 86 15.66 -19.23 -16.27
N SER A 87 15.68 -18.28 -17.21
CA SER A 87 16.10 -18.53 -18.59
C SER A 87 17.61 -18.78 -18.73
N GLU A 88 18.42 -18.37 -17.74
CA GLU A 88 19.86 -18.69 -17.69
C GLU A 88 20.16 -20.13 -17.22
N VAL A 89 19.19 -20.79 -16.59
CA VAL A 89 19.35 -22.11 -15.97
C VAL A 89 18.79 -23.24 -16.85
N ILE A 90 18.00 -22.90 -17.88
CA ILE A 90 17.41 -23.82 -18.86
C ILE A 90 18.19 -23.72 -20.18
#